data_AF-A0A3D0VWK5-F1
#
_entry.id   AF-A0A3D0VWK5-F1
#
_cell.length_a   1.000
_cell.length_b   1.000
_cell.length_c   1.000
_cell.angle_alpha   90.00
_cell.angle_beta   90.00
_cell.angle_gamma   90.00
#
_symmetry.space_group_name_H-M   'P 1'
#
loop_
_entity.id
_entity.type
_entity.pdbx_description
1 polymer ?
#
loop_
_entity_poly.entity_id
_entity_poly.type
_entity_poly.pdbx_seq_one_letter_code
_entity_poly.pdbx_strand_id
1 'polypeptide(L)'
;MIKFDTLKEAARFRVVESEDNYWVEDYWKATIELFTKDVAATINFLQNECDDEELYFLSEIFEEIVEQTQSEELVAALRSRLAKVTPENYNQQNFKSEHMRKWVDYNEYVKSIEEEINYAEGRINK
;
A
#
# COMPACT_ATOMS: atom_id res chain seq x y z
N MET A 1 -4.75 21.09 -2.26
CA MET A 1 -3.74 20.24 -1.63
C MET A 1 -4.45 19.34 -0.64
N ILE A 2 -4.55 18.06 -1.01
CA ILE A 2 -5.14 17.02 -0.20
C ILE A 2 -4.38 16.91 1.13
N LYS A 3 -5.10 16.61 2.21
CA LYS A 3 -4.55 16.29 3.52
C LYS A 3 -5.39 15.20 4.15
N PHE A 4 -4.73 14.29 4.84
CA PHE A 4 -5.36 13.21 5.59
C PHE A 4 -4.95 13.32 7.06
N ASP A 5 -5.89 13.04 7.95
CA ASP A 5 -5.63 13.07 9.39
C ASP A 5 -5.09 11.73 9.90
N THR A 6 -5.35 10.63 9.17
CA THR A 6 -4.97 9.27 9.57
C THR A 6 -4.45 8.44 8.39
N LEU A 7 -3.59 7.45 8.70
CA LEU A 7 -3.08 6.48 7.72
C LEU A 7 -4.23 5.72 7.04
N LYS A 8 -5.26 5.35 7.82
CA LYS A 8 -6.46 4.67 7.32
C LYS A 8 -7.21 5.53 6.31
N GLU A 9 -7.40 6.82 6.60
CA GLU A 9 -8.09 7.73 5.68
C GLU A 9 -7.36 7.83 4.34
N ALA A 10 -6.04 8.01 4.37
CA ALA A 10 -5.21 8.08 3.17
C ALA A 10 -5.29 6.78 2.36
N ALA A 11 -5.05 5.62 2.99
CA ALA A 11 -5.13 4.31 2.32
C ALA A 11 -6.52 4.06 1.70
N ARG A 12 -7.57 4.41 2.44
CA ARG A 12 -8.96 4.22 2.03
C ARG A 12 -9.36 5.13 0.87
N PHE A 13 -8.78 6.32 0.78
CA PHE A 13 -9.08 7.30 -0.27
C PHE A 13 -8.81 6.72 -1.67
N ARG A 14 -7.63 6.15 -1.90
CA ARG A 14 -7.25 5.60 -3.21
C ARG A 14 -8.10 4.40 -3.64
N VAL A 15 -8.65 3.67 -2.67
CA VAL A 15 -9.55 2.53 -2.93
C VAL A 15 -10.90 2.96 -3.49
N VAL A 16 -11.44 4.10 -3.03
CA VAL A 16 -12.83 4.50 -3.31
C VAL A 16 -12.94 5.60 -4.37
N GLU A 17 -11.88 6.35 -4.60
CA GLU A 17 -11.84 7.43 -5.58
C GLU A 17 -11.52 6.92 -6.98
N SER A 18 -12.14 7.51 -8.00
CA SER A 18 -11.90 7.17 -9.41
C SER A 18 -10.49 7.58 -9.85
N GLU A 19 -9.88 6.83 -10.77
CA GLU A 19 -8.63 7.21 -11.43
C GLU A 19 -8.81 8.36 -12.42
N ASP A 20 -10.04 8.64 -12.85
CA ASP A 20 -10.37 9.77 -13.74
C ASP A 20 -10.21 11.14 -13.05
N ASN A 21 -9.96 11.12 -11.76
CA ASN A 21 -9.82 12.29 -10.93
C ASN A 21 -8.34 12.76 -10.94
N TYR A 22 -8.10 13.96 -11.47
CA TYR A 22 -6.78 14.63 -11.59
C TYR A 22 -6.10 15.00 -10.25
N TRP A 23 -6.09 14.10 -9.25
CA TRP A 23 -5.49 14.32 -7.93
C TRP A 23 -4.45 13.27 -7.52
N VAL A 24 -4.11 12.31 -8.38
CA VAL A 24 -3.21 11.19 -8.03
C VAL A 24 -1.87 11.70 -7.48
N GLU A 25 -1.28 12.72 -8.09
CA GLU A 25 -0.02 13.33 -7.62
C GLU A 25 -0.16 14.01 -6.24
N ASP A 26 -1.25 14.78 -6.05
CA ASP A 26 -1.55 15.44 -4.77
C ASP A 26 -1.82 14.40 -3.67
N TYR A 27 -2.45 13.28 -4.03
CA TYR A 27 -2.70 12.13 -3.16
C TYR A 27 -1.39 11.44 -2.77
N TRP A 28 -0.56 11.05 -3.74
CA TRP A 28 0.71 10.38 -3.47
C TRP A 28 1.59 11.23 -2.57
N LYS A 29 1.72 12.53 -2.86
CA LYS A 29 2.49 13.44 -2.02
C LYS A 29 2.00 13.48 -0.58
N ALA A 30 0.68 13.66 -0.37
CA ALA A 30 0.10 13.72 0.97
C ALA A 30 0.22 12.39 1.72
N THR A 31 0.09 11.27 1.01
CA THR A 31 0.15 9.92 1.59
C THR A 31 1.58 9.55 1.96
N ILE A 32 2.55 9.81 1.08
CA ILE A 32 3.96 9.59 1.35
C ILE A 32 4.38 10.41 2.58
N GLU A 33 4.06 11.71 2.62
CA GLU A 33 4.37 12.57 3.78
C GLU A 33 3.80 11.99 5.09
N LEU A 34 2.58 11.45 5.05
CA LEU A 34 1.94 10.87 6.22
C LEU A 34 2.59 9.55 6.66
N PHE A 35 2.88 8.66 5.71
CA PHE A 35 3.42 7.31 5.97
C PHE A 35 4.90 7.33 6.37
N THR A 36 5.66 8.35 5.97
CA THR A 36 7.09 8.50 6.35
C THR A 36 7.29 9.24 7.67
N LYS A 37 6.26 9.95 8.16
CA LYS A 37 6.34 10.77 9.38
C LYS A 37 6.60 9.97 10.66
N ASP A 38 5.99 8.79 10.78
CA ASP A 38 6.15 7.88 11.93
C ASP A 38 6.14 6.43 11.43
N VAL A 39 7.34 5.88 11.26
CA VAL A 39 7.54 4.52 10.73
C VAL A 39 6.91 3.46 11.64
N ALA A 40 6.95 3.64 12.96
CA ALA A 40 6.37 2.67 13.89
C ALA A 40 4.84 2.66 13.79
N ALA A 41 4.21 3.83 13.67
CA ALA A 41 2.78 3.94 13.42
C ALA A 41 2.38 3.31 12.07
N THR A 42 3.18 3.55 11.02
CA THR A 42 2.99 2.96 9.69
C THR A 42 3.07 1.44 9.73
N ILE A 43 4.08 0.87 10.39
CA ILE A 43 4.22 -0.59 10.57
C ILE A 43 3.01 -1.15 11.32
N ASN A 44 2.59 -0.52 12.41
CA ASN A 44 1.42 -0.95 13.17
C ASN A 44 0.14 -0.96 12.31
N PHE A 45 -0.09 0.10 11.54
CA PHE A 45 -1.21 0.20 10.63
C PHE A 45 -1.18 -0.92 9.58
N LEU A 46 -0.04 -1.11 8.90
CA LEU A 46 0.14 -2.15 7.88
C LEU A 46 -0.16 -3.55 8.43
N GLN A 47 0.28 -3.83 9.66
CA GLN A 47 0.15 -5.16 10.25
C GLN A 47 -1.23 -5.46 10.83
N ASN A 48 -1.99 -4.44 11.25
CA ASN A 48 -3.18 -4.61 12.10
C ASN A 48 -4.47 -3.97 11.54
N GLU A 49 -4.38 -2.98 10.65
CA GLU A 49 -5.54 -2.17 10.22
C GLU A 49 -5.71 -2.09 8.69
N CYS A 50 -4.62 -2.27 7.95
CA CYS A 50 -4.59 -2.21 6.48
C CYS A 50 -5.23 -3.47 5.88
N ASP A 51 -6.33 -3.28 5.14
CA ASP A 51 -6.97 -4.38 4.41
C ASP A 51 -6.24 -4.67 3.08
N ASP A 52 -6.61 -5.76 2.39
CA ASP A 52 -5.89 -6.18 1.18
C ASP A 52 -6.07 -5.20 0.01
N GLU A 53 -7.22 -4.53 -0.06
CA GLU A 53 -7.48 -3.55 -1.11
C GLU A 53 -6.64 -2.29 -0.89
N GLU A 54 -6.57 -1.83 0.36
CA GLU A 54 -5.70 -0.74 0.78
C GLU A 54 -4.23 -1.05 0.55
N LEU A 55 -3.77 -2.28 0.86
CA LEU A 55 -2.39 -2.66 0.64
C LEU A 55 -2.00 -2.64 -0.84
N TYR A 56 -2.87 -3.14 -1.73
CA TYR A 56 -2.64 -3.14 -3.17
C TYR A 56 -2.47 -1.72 -3.72
N PHE A 57 -3.36 -0.80 -3.36
CA PHE A 57 -3.23 0.58 -3.83
C PHE A 57 -2.10 1.35 -3.16
N LEU A 58 -1.78 1.05 -1.90
CA LEU A 58 -0.62 1.63 -1.23
C LEU A 58 0.71 1.13 -1.81
N SER A 59 0.75 -0.03 -2.48
CA SER A 59 2.02 -0.54 -3.03
C SER A 59 2.60 0.36 -4.12
N GLU A 60 1.76 1.18 -4.77
CA GLU A 60 2.16 2.22 -5.75
C GLU A 60 3.19 3.21 -5.19
N ILE A 61 3.30 3.36 -3.86
CA ILE A 61 4.21 4.32 -3.20
C ILE A 61 5.24 3.66 -2.27
N PHE A 62 5.42 2.34 -2.34
CA PHE A 62 6.38 1.65 -1.48
C PHE A 62 7.82 2.08 -1.75
N GLU A 63 8.18 2.35 -3.01
CA GLU A 63 9.52 2.84 -3.37
C GLU A 63 9.84 4.10 -2.57
N GLU A 64 8.98 5.12 -2.63
CA GLU A 64 9.21 6.42 -2.01
C GLU A 64 9.20 6.34 -0.49
N ILE A 65 8.31 5.55 0.11
CA ILE A 65 8.25 5.41 1.57
C ILE A 65 9.53 4.71 2.07
N VAL A 66 9.96 3.63 1.43
CA VAL A 66 11.18 2.91 1.84
C VAL A 66 12.42 3.75 1.56
N GLU A 67 12.48 4.46 0.43
CA GLU A 67 13.60 5.36 0.12
C GLU A 67 13.73 6.50 1.12
N GLN A 68 12.62 7.13 1.54
CA GLN A 68 12.69 8.24 2.50
C GLN A 68 13.00 7.77 3.93
N THR A 69 12.48 6.60 4.33
CA THR A 69 12.63 6.11 5.71
C THR A 69 13.88 5.27 5.92
N GLN A 70 14.41 4.69 4.85
CA GLN A 70 15.55 3.76 4.86
C GLN A 70 15.35 2.61 5.87
N SER A 71 14.10 2.22 6.13
CA SER A 71 13.74 1.29 7.20
C SER A 71 13.66 -0.16 6.70
N GLU A 72 14.65 -0.97 7.08
CA GLU A 72 14.60 -2.43 6.88
C GLU A 72 13.42 -3.08 7.64
N GLU A 73 13.04 -2.52 8.79
CA GLU A 73 11.90 -3.00 9.58
C GLU A 73 10.58 -2.80 8.84
N LEU A 74 10.43 -1.68 8.13
CA LEU A 74 9.26 -1.43 7.29
C LEU A 74 9.17 -2.45 6.15
N VAL A 75 10.28 -2.74 5.46
CA VAL A 75 10.31 -3.77 4.41
C VAL A 75 9.94 -5.14 4.98
N ALA A 76 10.48 -5.51 6.15
CA ALA A 76 10.12 -6.75 6.83
C ALA A 76 8.63 -6.81 7.19
N ALA A 77 8.05 -5.69 7.62
CA ALA A 77 6.63 -5.57 7.91
C ALA A 77 5.76 -5.74 6.66
N LEU A 78 6.15 -5.14 5.53
CA LEU A 78 5.47 -5.32 4.23
C LEU A 78 5.50 -6.78 3.78
N ARG A 79 6.67 -7.43 3.83
CA ARG A 79 6.81 -8.87 3.52
C ARG A 79 5.94 -9.74 4.44
N SER A 80 5.94 -9.45 5.74
CA SER A 80 5.10 -10.15 6.71
C SER A 80 3.61 -9.95 6.44
N ARG A 81 3.20 -8.73 6.06
CA ARG A 81 1.81 -8.41 5.75
C ARG A 81 1.34 -9.12 4.47
N LEU A 82 2.17 -9.16 3.43
CA LEU A 82 1.88 -9.90 2.20
C LEU A 82 1.76 -11.41 2.47
N ALA A 83 2.65 -11.98 3.28
CA ALA A 83 2.64 -13.40 3.63
C ALA A 83 1.39 -13.86 4.41
N LYS A 84 0.62 -12.93 4.99
CA LYS A 84 -0.68 -13.24 5.63
C LYS A 84 -1.82 -13.40 4.61
N VAL A 85 -1.64 -12.96 3.37
CA VAL A 85 -2.63 -13.14 2.29
C VAL A 85 -2.43 -14.54 1.73
N THR A 86 -3.49 -15.35 1.76
CA THR A 86 -3.48 -16.74 1.30
C THR A 86 -4.61 -16.94 0.30
N PRO A 87 -4.57 -18.00 -0.55
CA PRO A 87 -5.66 -18.29 -1.46
C PRO A 87 -7.01 -18.47 -0.76
N GLU A 88 -7.01 -18.93 0.50
CA GLU A 88 -8.22 -19.19 1.28
C GLU A 88 -8.87 -17.93 1.85
N ASN A 89 -8.06 -16.90 2.16
CA ASN A 89 -8.58 -15.64 2.71
C ASN A 89 -8.73 -14.53 1.66
N TYR A 90 -8.10 -14.68 0.49
CA TYR A 90 -8.24 -13.75 -0.62
C TYR A 90 -9.61 -13.85 -1.28
N ASN A 91 -10.44 -12.83 -1.07
CA ASN A 91 -11.78 -12.80 -1.64
C ASN A 91 -11.93 -11.66 -2.65
N GLN A 92 -11.57 -11.96 -3.89
CA GLN A 92 -11.65 -11.02 -5.01
C GLN A 92 -13.03 -10.38 -5.18
N GLN A 93 -14.11 -11.11 -4.90
CA GLN A 93 -15.48 -10.63 -5.13
C GLN A 93 -15.92 -9.57 -4.11
N ASN A 94 -15.25 -9.50 -2.95
CA ASN A 94 -15.59 -8.57 -1.86
C ASN A 94 -14.91 -7.20 -2.00
N PHE A 95 -13.97 -7.04 -2.94
CA PHE A 95 -13.33 -5.75 -3.19
C PHE A 95 -14.33 -4.73 -3.71
N LYS A 96 -14.06 -3.46 -3.42
CA LYS A 96 -14.89 -2.31 -3.81
C LYS A 96 -14.46 -1.72 -5.15
N SER A 97 -13.18 -1.76 -5.46
CA SER A 97 -12.58 -1.45 -6.75
C SER A 97 -13.07 -2.43 -7.82
N GLU A 98 -13.62 -1.89 -8.90
CA GLU A 98 -14.00 -2.69 -10.06
C GLU A 98 -12.78 -3.32 -10.74
N HIS A 99 -11.65 -2.61 -10.74
CA HIS A 99 -10.40 -3.11 -11.30
C HIS A 99 -9.96 -4.39 -10.59
N MET A 100 -9.83 -4.35 -9.26
CA MET A 100 -9.38 -5.51 -8.49
C MET A 100 -10.33 -6.70 -8.62
N ARG A 101 -11.65 -6.44 -8.56
CA ARG A 101 -12.67 -7.49 -8.76
C ARG A 101 -12.56 -8.21 -10.10
N LYS A 102 -12.11 -7.53 -11.15
CA LYS A 102 -12.07 -8.07 -12.52
C LYS A 102 -10.73 -8.66 -12.92
N TRP A 103 -9.63 -8.05 -12.47
CA TRP A 103 -8.32 -8.26 -13.08
C TRP A 103 -7.24 -8.73 -12.11
N VAL A 104 -7.45 -8.57 -10.81
CA VAL A 104 -6.45 -8.89 -9.80
C VAL A 104 -6.89 -10.16 -9.06
N ASP A 105 -6.55 -11.32 -9.62
CA ASP A 105 -6.70 -12.58 -8.89
C ASP A 105 -5.62 -12.73 -7.81
N TYR A 106 -5.67 -13.81 -7.01
CA TYR A 106 -4.71 -14.02 -5.93
C TYR A 106 -3.25 -14.04 -6.41
N ASN A 107 -2.97 -14.68 -7.55
CA ASN A 107 -1.60 -14.81 -8.05
C ASN A 107 -1.08 -13.46 -8.53
N GLU A 108 -1.92 -12.70 -9.24
CA GLU A 108 -1.57 -11.35 -9.70
C GLU A 108 -1.37 -10.40 -8.51
N TYR A 109 -2.23 -10.47 -7.49
CA TYR A 109 -2.08 -9.69 -6.26
C TYR A 109 -0.72 -9.92 -5.59
N VAL A 110 -0.37 -11.19 -5.36
CA VAL A 110 0.88 -11.54 -4.68
C VAL A 110 2.08 -11.12 -5.52
N LYS A 111 2.05 -11.42 -6.82
CA LYS A 111 3.13 -11.07 -7.75
C LYS A 111 3.35 -9.55 -7.79
N SER A 112 2.29 -8.76 -7.99
CA SER A 112 2.38 -7.31 -8.12
C SER A 112 2.95 -6.67 -6.86
N ILE A 113 2.43 -7.02 -5.68
CA ILE A 113 2.93 -6.45 -4.42
C ILE A 113 4.34 -6.93 -4.10
N GLU A 114 4.69 -8.18 -4.42
CA GLU A 114 6.06 -8.68 -4.25
C GLU A 114 7.06 -7.93 -5.14
N GLU A 115 6.71 -7.63 -6.38
CA GLU A 115 7.52 -6.82 -7.29
C GLU A 115 7.77 -5.40 -6.72
N GLU A 116 6.73 -4.74 -6.20
CA GLU A 116 6.84 -3.43 -5.56
C GLU A 116 7.73 -3.46 -4.30
N ILE A 117 7.56 -4.48 -3.43
CA ILE A 117 8.41 -4.64 -2.23
C ILE A 117 9.87 -4.88 -2.62
N ASN A 118 10.14 -5.72 -3.64
CA ASN A 118 11.50 -5.99 -4.11
C ASN A 118 12.16 -4.72 -4.67
N TYR A 119 11.40 -3.91 -5.40
CA TYR A 119 11.89 -2.64 -5.93
C TYR A 119 12.20 -1.65 -4.82
N ALA A 120 11.29 -1.51 -3.85
CA ALA A 120 11.43 -0.65 -2.69
C ALA A 120 12.63 -1.06 -1.80
N GLU A 121 12.80 -2.35 -1.51
CA GLU A 121 13.97 -2.86 -0.77
C GLU A 121 15.29 -2.50 -1.45
N GLY A 122 15.30 -2.54 -2.80
CA GLY A 122 16.43 -2.09 -3.59
C GLY A 122 16.77 -0.60 -3.46
N ARG A 123 15.94 0.23 -2.79
CA ARG A 123 16.21 1.64 -2.50
C ARG A 123 16.94 1.89 -1.17
N ILE A 124 17.09 0.86 -0.34
CA ILE A 124 17.85 0.98 0.91
C ILE A 124 19.34 1.19 0.58
N ASN A 125 19.96 2.16 1.26
CA ASN A 125 21.34 2.64 1.07
C ASN A 125 21.63 3.27 -0.31
N LYS A 126 20.60 3.77 -1.02
CA LYS A 126 20.77 4.54 -2.25
C LYS A 126 20.79 6.06 -2.03
#